data_AF-A0A2S5QFQ5-F1
#
_entry.id   AF-A0A2S5QFQ5-F1
#
_cell.length_a   1.000
_cell.length_b   1.000
_cell.length_c   1.000
_cell.angle_alpha   90.00
_cell.angle_beta   90.00
_cell.angle_gamma   90.00
#
_symmetry.space_group_name_H-M   'P 1'
#
loop_
_entity.id
_entity.type
_entity.pdbx_description
1 polymer ?
#
loop_
_entity_poly.entity_id
_entity_poly.type
_entity_poly.pdbx_seq_one_letter_code
_entity_poly.pdbx_strand_id
1 'polypeptide(L)'
;MEEHMNLNSNRRNLFKLTIGIVFISMIFSGCSEPESTEAKQIKVCIEDVKLSLNDPNSIEMISTKSINVDDGSHRIALEFTAKNAMGGRVRGRALCGFKTENDLALNPDDIWNKERNLSRSLRGLGINH
;
A
#
# COMPACT_ATOMS: atom_id res chain seq x y z
N MET A 1 -6.23 75.55 2.12
CA MET A 1 -6.63 76.36 3.27
C MET A 1 -7.46 75.44 4.14
N GLU A 2 -6.91 75.14 5.31
CA GLU A 2 -7.48 74.26 6.33
C GLU A 2 -8.90 74.71 6.70
N GLU A 3 -9.77 73.76 7.05
CA GLU A 3 -10.41 73.77 8.36
C GLU A 3 -10.97 72.40 8.71
N HIS A 4 -10.39 71.83 9.75
CA HIS A 4 -10.90 70.72 10.54
C HIS A 4 -12.00 71.22 11.48
N MET A 5 -13.03 70.40 11.73
CA MET A 5 -13.70 70.15 13.03
C MET A 5 -15.07 69.49 12.73
N ASN A 6 -15.28 68.19 12.91
CA ASN A 6 -15.32 67.40 14.14
C ASN A 6 -16.34 67.94 15.17
N LEU A 7 -17.48 67.26 15.35
CA LEU A 7 -17.76 66.40 16.52
C LEU A 7 -19.25 66.00 16.61
N ASN A 8 -19.43 64.70 16.83
CA ASN A 8 -20.32 64.16 17.88
C ASN A 8 -21.83 64.17 17.65
N SER A 9 -22.39 62.98 17.38
CA SER A 9 -23.48 62.51 18.25
C SER A 9 -23.59 60.98 18.24
N ASN A 10 -23.26 60.47 19.41
CA ASN A 10 -23.31 59.12 19.90
C ASN A 10 -24.72 58.47 19.81
N ARG A 11 -24.73 57.13 19.90
CA ARG A 11 -25.86 56.21 20.20
C ARG A 11 -26.60 55.60 19.00
N ARG A 12 -26.26 54.34 18.71
CA ARG A 12 -27.04 53.16 19.19
C ARG A 12 -26.49 51.85 18.60
N ASN A 13 -25.91 51.04 19.48
CA ASN A 13 -25.92 49.57 19.50
C ASN A 13 -26.33 48.84 18.21
N LEU A 14 -25.37 48.25 17.52
CA LEU A 14 -25.58 47.00 16.79
C LEU A 14 -24.29 46.17 16.90
N PHE A 15 -24.17 45.46 18.01
CA PHE A 15 -24.18 43.99 17.99
C PHE A 15 -23.11 43.37 17.07
N LYS A 16 -22.02 42.93 17.72
CA LYS A 16 -21.34 41.65 17.49
C LYS A 16 -20.92 41.35 16.04
N LEU A 17 -19.61 41.47 15.75
CA LEU A 17 -18.82 40.32 15.31
C LEU A 17 -17.33 40.64 15.33
N THR A 18 -16.70 40.38 16.47
CA THR A 18 -15.24 40.23 16.54
C THR A 18 -14.90 38.89 15.89
N ILE A 19 -14.62 38.86 14.58
CA ILE A 19 -14.01 37.68 13.95
C ILE A 19 -12.52 37.77 14.20
N GLY A 20 -12.09 37.02 15.21
CA GLY A 20 -10.69 36.67 15.39
C GLY A 20 -10.27 35.49 14.52
N ILE A 21 -8.96 35.27 14.57
CA ILE A 21 -8.21 34.04 14.26
C ILE A 21 -7.69 33.93 12.81
N VAL A 22 -6.51 34.55 12.66
CA VAL A 22 -5.35 34.03 11.92
C VAL A 22 -5.12 32.55 12.26
N PHE A 23 -5.04 31.68 11.24
CA PHE A 23 -4.09 30.54 11.08
C PHE A 23 -4.66 29.53 10.07
N ILE A 24 -4.30 29.67 8.80
CA ILE A 24 -4.26 28.53 7.88
C ILE A 24 -2.93 28.60 7.12
N SER A 25 -1.85 28.29 7.83
CA SER A 25 -0.66 27.72 7.20
C SER A 25 -0.90 26.22 7.06
N MET A 26 -1.62 25.82 6.01
CA MET A 26 -1.64 24.42 5.58
C MET A 26 -0.24 24.10 5.07
N ILE A 27 0.57 23.58 5.98
CA ILE A 27 1.72 22.75 5.69
C ILE A 27 1.15 21.54 4.92
N PHE A 28 1.14 21.61 3.59
CA PHE A 28 1.06 20.39 2.79
C PHE A 28 2.40 19.69 2.94
N SER A 29 2.43 18.89 4.00
CA SER A 29 3.34 17.80 4.25
C SER A 29 3.71 17.11 2.95
N GLY A 30 5.01 16.85 2.76
CA GLY A 30 5.62 16.41 1.51
C GLY A 30 4.76 15.46 0.70
N CYS A 31 4.59 15.79 -0.58
CA CYS A 31 4.15 14.84 -1.60
C CYS A 31 5.05 13.61 -1.51
N SER A 32 4.57 12.54 -0.88
CA SER A 32 5.04 11.21 -1.23
C SER A 32 4.60 11.00 -2.67
N GLU A 33 5.55 10.71 -3.56
CA GLU A 33 5.20 10.32 -4.92
C GLU A 33 4.16 9.19 -4.85
N PRO A 34 3.09 9.25 -5.66
CA PRO A 34 2.08 8.21 -5.66
C PRO A 34 2.76 6.87 -5.99
N GLU A 35 2.68 5.93 -5.05
CA GLU A 35 3.25 4.60 -5.23
C GLU A 35 2.69 3.93 -6.50
N SER A 36 3.58 3.41 -7.34
CA SER A 36 3.22 2.76 -8.61
C SER A 36 2.35 1.52 -8.38
N THR A 37 1.54 1.17 -9.38
CA THR A 37 0.71 -0.05 -9.32
C THR A 37 1.57 -1.30 -9.16
N GLU A 38 2.70 -1.37 -9.84
CA GLU A 38 3.66 -2.47 -9.72
C GLU A 38 4.17 -2.60 -8.27
N ALA A 39 4.53 -1.50 -7.60
CA ALA A 39 4.99 -1.54 -6.22
C ALA A 39 3.90 -2.07 -5.27
N LYS A 40 2.63 -1.68 -5.50
CA LYS A 40 1.49 -2.22 -4.75
C LYS A 40 1.27 -3.70 -5.02
N GLN A 41 1.38 -4.15 -6.27
CA GLN A 41 1.28 -5.56 -6.64
C GLN A 41 2.40 -6.40 -6.01
N ILE A 42 3.63 -5.89 -5.99
CA ILE A 42 4.76 -6.51 -5.30
C ILE A 42 4.44 -6.69 -3.81
N LYS A 43 3.92 -5.66 -3.13
CA LYS A 43 3.50 -5.76 -1.73
C LYS A 43 2.44 -6.84 -1.53
N VAL A 44 1.40 -6.86 -2.35
CA VAL A 44 0.35 -7.90 -2.31
C VAL A 44 0.95 -9.30 -2.49
N CYS A 45 1.87 -9.46 -3.43
CA CYS A 45 2.55 -10.73 -3.66
C CYS A 45 3.42 -11.16 -2.47
N ILE A 46 4.16 -10.24 -1.85
CA ILE A 46 4.96 -10.51 -0.65
C ILE A 46 4.06 -10.96 0.51
N GLU A 47 2.97 -10.24 0.75
CA GLU A 47 2.02 -10.61 1.81
C GLU A 47 1.38 -11.98 1.55
N ASP A 48 1.06 -12.32 0.30
CA ASP A 48 0.58 -13.66 -0.06
C ASP A 48 1.63 -14.76 0.22
N VAL A 49 2.90 -14.52 -0.14
CA VAL A 49 3.99 -15.46 0.13
C VAL A 49 4.18 -15.68 1.63
N LYS A 50 4.12 -14.61 2.44
CA LYS A 50 4.27 -14.68 3.90
C LYS A 50 3.32 -15.67 4.56
N LEU A 51 2.08 -15.79 4.06
CA LEU A 51 1.09 -16.76 4.57
C LEU A 51 1.54 -18.22 4.40
N SER A 52 2.46 -18.48 3.47
CA SER A 52 3.00 -19.81 3.18
C SER A 52 4.28 -20.11 3.98
N LEU A 53 4.86 -19.13 4.66
CA LEU A 53 6.07 -19.30 5.47
C LEU A 53 5.74 -19.72 6.90
N ASN A 54 6.68 -20.43 7.54
CA ASN A 54 6.58 -20.75 8.97
C ASN A 54 6.88 -19.53 9.85
N ASP A 55 7.84 -18.70 9.43
CA ASP A 55 8.13 -17.40 10.04
C ASP A 55 7.91 -16.30 8.98
N PRO A 56 6.72 -15.68 8.94
CA PRO A 56 6.37 -14.63 7.98
C PRO A 56 7.33 -13.42 7.98
N ASN A 57 7.98 -13.14 9.12
CA ASN A 57 8.86 -11.98 9.26
C ASN A 57 10.31 -12.28 8.85
N SER A 58 10.61 -13.53 8.49
CA SER A 58 11.96 -13.94 8.07
C SER A 58 12.27 -13.68 6.59
N ILE A 59 11.28 -13.23 5.81
CA ILE A 59 11.43 -13.03 4.37
C ILE A 59 12.38 -11.87 4.08
N GLU A 60 13.36 -12.13 3.22
CA GLU A 60 14.28 -11.13 2.67
C GLU A 60 14.26 -11.23 1.16
N MET A 61 13.83 -10.16 0.51
CA MET A 61 13.73 -10.08 -0.95
C MET A 61 15.11 -10.00 -1.58
N ILE A 62 15.39 -10.89 -2.54
CA ILE A 62 16.58 -10.84 -3.39
C ILE A 62 16.27 -10.03 -4.63
N SER A 63 15.18 -10.36 -5.32
CA SER A 63 14.77 -9.67 -6.55
C SER A 63 13.26 -9.75 -6.76
N THR A 64 12.76 -8.78 -7.53
CA THR A 64 11.39 -8.75 -8.03
C THR A 64 11.43 -8.49 -9.52
N LYS A 65 10.55 -9.16 -10.28
CA LYS A 65 10.45 -8.97 -11.72
C LYS A 65 8.99 -8.99 -12.15
N SER A 66 8.59 -7.95 -12.85
CA SER A 66 7.31 -7.90 -13.54
C SER A 66 7.36 -8.67 -14.88
N ILE A 67 6.28 -9.40 -15.18
CA ILE A 67 6.14 -10.27 -16.35
C ILE A 67 4.76 -10.03 -16.95
N ASN A 68 4.73 -9.46 -18.15
CA ASN A 68 3.53 -9.42 -18.98
C ASN A 68 3.41 -10.73 -19.76
N VAL A 69 2.22 -11.32 -19.74
CA VAL A 69 1.89 -12.55 -20.46
C VAL A 69 1.08 -12.20 -21.70
N ASP A 70 1.23 -12.96 -22.78
CA ASP A 70 0.60 -12.67 -24.08
C ASP A 70 -0.93 -12.65 -24.04
N ASP A 71 -1.56 -13.25 -23.02
CA ASP A 71 -3.00 -13.23 -22.80
C ASP A 71 -3.50 -11.94 -22.10
N GLY A 72 -2.61 -10.97 -21.88
CA GLY A 72 -2.88 -9.71 -21.18
C GLY A 72 -2.82 -9.81 -19.66
N SER A 73 -2.57 -11.02 -19.12
CA SER A 73 -2.36 -11.19 -17.69
C SER A 73 -0.99 -10.69 -17.26
N HIS A 74 -0.89 -10.36 -15.97
CA HIS A 74 0.31 -9.80 -15.39
C HIS A 74 0.80 -10.67 -14.25
N ARG A 75 2.11 -10.86 -14.13
CA ARG A 75 2.70 -11.66 -13.06
C ARG A 75 3.86 -10.95 -12.41
N ILE A 76 3.95 -11.08 -11.08
CA ILE A 76 5.10 -10.65 -10.30
C ILE A 76 5.88 -11.87 -9.87
N ALA A 77 7.13 -12.00 -10.35
CA ALA A 77 8.08 -12.99 -9.89
C ALA A 77 8.90 -12.44 -8.72
N LEU A 78 8.98 -13.23 -7.66
CA LEU A 78 9.73 -12.94 -6.44
C LEU A 78 10.83 -13.98 -6.26
N GLU A 79 12.05 -13.53 -6.00
CA GLU A 79 13.12 -14.37 -5.44
C GLU A 79 13.46 -13.84 -4.05
N PHE A 80 13.50 -14.73 -3.06
CA PHE A 80 13.68 -14.34 -1.67
C PHE A 80 14.44 -15.42 -0.89
N THR A 81 14.85 -15.08 0.32
CA THR A 81 15.23 -16.05 1.34
C THR A 81 14.29 -15.98 2.53
N ALA A 82 14.06 -17.09 3.21
CA ALA A 82 13.25 -17.16 4.42
C ALA A 82 13.76 -18.27 5.33
N LYS A 83 13.37 -18.25 6.61
CA LYS A 83 13.66 -19.33 7.55
C LYS A 83 12.72 -20.51 7.33
N ASN A 84 13.28 -21.72 7.30
CA ASN A 84 12.52 -22.96 7.29
C ASN A 84 12.10 -23.40 8.71
N ALA A 85 11.38 -24.51 8.82
CA ALA A 85 10.93 -25.07 10.10
C ALA A 85 12.06 -25.40 11.09
N MET A 86 13.28 -25.65 10.59
CA MET A 86 14.46 -25.99 11.37
C MET A 86 15.31 -24.75 11.72
N GLY A 87 14.85 -23.54 11.37
CA GLY A 87 15.55 -22.28 11.62
C GLY A 87 16.66 -21.93 10.60
N GLY A 88 16.91 -22.79 9.62
CA GLY A 88 17.88 -22.53 8.53
C GLY A 88 17.30 -21.59 7.48
N ARG A 89 18.13 -20.74 6.86
CA ARG A 89 17.71 -19.89 5.73
C ARG A 89 17.72 -20.69 4.42
N VAL A 90 16.63 -20.64 3.68
CA VAL A 90 16.50 -21.27 2.35
C VAL A 90 16.11 -20.22 1.32
N ARG A 91 16.48 -20.45 0.06
CA ARG A 91 16.02 -19.64 -1.07
C ARG A 91 14.65 -20.13 -1.54
N GLY A 92 13.77 -19.19 -1.84
CA GLY A 92 12.43 -19.43 -2.36
C GLY A 92 12.18 -18.59 -3.61
N ARG A 93 11.23 -19.07 -4.42
CA ARG A 93 10.69 -18.34 -5.56
C ARG A 93 9.18 -18.38 -5.51
N ALA A 94 8.53 -17.30 -5.89
CA ALA A 94 7.09 -17.23 -6.01
C ALA A 94 6.69 -16.44 -7.25
N LEU A 95 5.51 -16.76 -7.78
CA LEU A 95 4.94 -16.08 -8.93
C LEU A 95 3.48 -15.73 -8.62
N CYS A 96 3.16 -14.44 -8.53
CA CYS A 96 1.80 -13.99 -8.24
C CYS A 96 1.13 -13.47 -9.50
N GLY A 97 0.00 -14.08 -9.87
CA GLY A 97 -0.79 -13.65 -11.01
C GLY A 97 -1.79 -12.57 -10.66
N PHE A 98 -1.93 -11.58 -11.54
CA PHE A 98 -2.92 -10.51 -11.54
C PHE A 98 -3.66 -10.54 -12.87
N LYS A 99 -4.90 -10.06 -12.89
CA LYS A 99 -5.70 -10.06 -14.12
C LYS A 99 -5.07 -9.18 -15.20
N THR A 100 -4.53 -8.03 -14.80
CA THR A 100 -3.79 -7.08 -15.64
C THR A 100 -2.71 -6.36 -14.81
N GLU A 101 -1.87 -5.54 -15.45
CA GLU A 101 -0.89 -4.67 -14.78
C GLU A 101 -1.52 -3.62 -13.86
N ASN A 102 -2.83 -3.37 -14.01
CA ASN A 102 -3.56 -2.36 -13.25
C ASN A 102 -4.33 -2.94 -12.05
N ASP A 103 -4.50 -4.25 -11.99
CA ASP A 103 -5.25 -4.92 -10.93
C ASP A 103 -4.41 -5.12 -9.67
N LEU A 104 -4.94 -4.72 -8.51
CA LEU A 104 -4.25 -4.90 -7.22
C LEU A 104 -4.56 -6.25 -6.55
N ALA A 105 -5.63 -6.92 -6.98
CA ALA A 105 -6.03 -8.19 -6.41
C ALA A 105 -5.38 -9.35 -7.18
N LEU A 106 -4.93 -10.37 -6.44
CA LEU A 106 -4.48 -11.62 -7.03
C LEU A 106 -5.60 -12.22 -7.88
N ASN A 107 -5.27 -12.65 -9.09
CA ASN A 107 -6.21 -13.34 -9.95
C ASN A 107 -6.49 -14.74 -9.36
N PRO A 108 -7.72 -15.04 -8.90
CA PRO A 108 -8.05 -16.35 -8.34
C PRO A 108 -7.94 -17.46 -9.39
N ASP A 109 -7.97 -17.12 -10.67
CA ASP A 109 -7.90 -18.09 -11.76
C ASP A 109 -6.47 -18.44 -12.21
N ASP A 110 -5.48 -17.65 -11.80
CA ASP A 110 -4.07 -17.94 -12.11
C ASP A 110 -3.61 -19.21 -11.39
N ILE A 111 -2.95 -20.10 -12.15
CA ILE A 111 -2.54 -21.43 -11.70
C ILE A 111 -1.61 -21.34 -10.48
N TRP A 112 -0.69 -20.38 -10.45
CA TRP A 112 0.29 -20.26 -9.36
C TRP A 112 -0.37 -19.77 -8.07
N ASN A 113 -1.39 -18.92 -8.19
CA ASN A 113 -2.20 -18.50 -7.05
C ASN A 113 -3.04 -19.67 -6.52
N LYS A 114 -3.66 -20.47 -7.42
CA LYS A 114 -4.40 -21.69 -7.07
C LYS A 114 -3.53 -22.69 -6.33
N GLU A 115 -2.33 -22.96 -6.83
CA GLU A 115 -1.38 -23.89 -6.22
C GLU A 115 -0.93 -23.44 -4.82
N ARG A 116 -0.61 -22.15 -4.63
CA ARG A 116 -0.28 -21.63 -3.29
C ARG A 116 -1.45 -21.73 -2.32
N ASN A 117 -2.66 -21.39 -2.78
CA ASN A 117 -3.87 -21.57 -1.97
C ASN A 117 -4.07 -23.02 -1.56
N LEU A 118 -3.97 -23.96 -2.50
CA LEU A 118 -4.09 -25.38 -2.25
C LEU A 118 -3.05 -25.86 -1.24
N SER A 119 -1.78 -25.48 -1.41
CA SER A 119 -0.70 -25.81 -0.48
C SER A 119 -1.00 -25.33 0.95
N ARG A 120 -1.49 -24.10 1.10
CA ARG A 120 -1.91 -23.56 2.40
C ARG A 120 -3.10 -24.33 2.99
N SER A 121 -4.08 -24.68 2.18
CA SER A 121 -5.24 -25.48 2.60
C SER A 121 -4.82 -26.88 3.07
N LEU A 122 -3.95 -27.57 2.33
CA LEU A 122 -3.42 -28.88 2.70
C LEU A 122 -2.64 -28.82 4.03
N ARG A 123 -1.79 -27.80 4.21
CA ARG A 123 -1.08 -27.56 5.47
C ARG A 123 -2.05 -27.34 6.64
N GLY A 124 -3.13 -26.59 6.42
CA GLY A 124 -4.19 -26.37 7.41
C GLY A 124 -4.93 -27.66 7.83
N LEU A 125 -4.95 -28.66 6.95
CA LEU A 125 -5.49 -30.00 7.22
C LEU A 125 -4.45 -30.95 7.82
N GLY A 126 -3.22 -30.50 8.07
CA GLY A 126 -2.11 -31.32 8.57
C GLY A 126 -1.45 -32.22 7.51
N ILE A 127 -1.78 -32.04 6.23
CA ILE A 127 -1.15 -32.75 5.12
C ILE A 127 0.09 -31.94 4.71
N ASN A 128 1.25 -32.40 5.17
CA ASN A 128 2.54 -31.84 4.78
C ASN A 128 3.13 -32.69 3.66
N HIS A 129 3.62 -32.04 2.60
CA HIS A 129 4.20 -32.68 1.42
C HIS A 129 5.73 -32.66 1.47
#